data_AF-A0A1F9U399-F1
#
_entry.id   AF-A0A1F9U399-F1
#
_cell.length_a   1.000
_cell.length_b   1.000
_cell.length_c   1.000
_cell.angle_alpha   90.00
_cell.angle_beta   90.00
_cell.angle_gamma   90.00
#
_symmetry.space_group_name_H-M   'P 1'
#
loop_
_entity.id
_entity.type
_entity.pdbx_description
1 polymer ?
#
loop_
_entity_poly.entity_id
_entity_poly.type
_entity_poly.pdbx_seq_one_letter_code
_entity_poly.pdbx_strand_id
1 'polypeptide(L)'
;MNTIKEKPAWIKDKEVAPDFEVIEVPLWDDYKDFRMDSGCYVLIKIYRDRHQIGVAVCDYKHVILKEFRGRRAQDLYMAVFKCDEENNLKWFNRGDHAAYLGKELKKAEICLALGCDYYQE
;
A
#
# COMPACT_ATOMS: atom_id res chain seq x y z
N MET A 1 14.70 -18.34 -4.65
CA MET A 1 13.54 -18.66 -3.79
C MET A 1 13.59 -20.15 -3.52
N ASN A 2 13.36 -20.57 -2.28
CA ASN A 2 13.35 -21.97 -1.91
C ASN A 2 11.90 -22.46 -1.85
N THR A 3 11.62 -23.63 -2.42
CA THR A 3 10.29 -24.25 -2.33
C THR A 3 10.26 -25.18 -1.12
N ILE A 4 9.28 -24.97 -0.24
CA ILE A 4 9.03 -25.82 0.92
C ILE A 4 8.10 -26.96 0.48
N LYS A 5 8.54 -28.21 0.69
CA LYS A 5 7.77 -29.42 0.33
C LYS A 5 6.70 -29.79 1.36
N GLU A 6 6.78 -29.24 2.57
CA GLU A 6 5.85 -29.54 3.66
C GLU A 6 4.54 -28.76 3.50
N LYS A 7 3.41 -29.45 3.66
CA LYS A 7 2.09 -28.82 3.65
C LYS A 7 1.87 -28.03 4.95
N PRO A 8 1.57 -26.72 4.88
CA PRO A 8 1.29 -25.93 6.07
C PRO A 8 0.07 -26.44 6.85
N ALA A 9 0.14 -26.41 8.19
CA ALA A 9 -0.93 -26.91 9.05
C ALA A 9 -2.28 -26.20 8.83
N TRP A 10 -2.30 -24.94 8.42
CA TRP A 10 -3.53 -24.15 8.22
C TRP A 10 -4.31 -24.53 6.95
N ILE A 11 -3.71 -25.29 6.02
CA ILE A 11 -4.36 -25.79 4.80
C ILE A 11 -4.67 -27.28 4.81
N LYS A 12 -4.44 -27.97 5.93
CA LYS A 12 -4.57 -29.44 6.03
C LYS A 12 -5.95 -29.96 5.59
N ASP A 13 -6.99 -29.18 5.84
CA ASP A 13 -8.39 -29.53 5.54
C ASP A 13 -8.91 -28.79 4.28
N LYS A 14 -8.00 -28.30 3.42
CA LYS A 14 -8.32 -27.54 2.21
C LYS A 14 -7.92 -28.32 0.97
N GLU A 15 -8.78 -28.24 -0.05
CA GLU A 15 -8.42 -28.70 -1.40
C GLU A 15 -7.37 -27.76 -1.99
N VAL A 16 -6.32 -28.33 -2.60
CA VAL A 16 -5.23 -27.58 -3.21
C VAL A 16 -5.11 -27.95 -4.68
N ALA A 17 -4.66 -26.98 -5.49
CA ALA A 17 -4.37 -27.22 -6.90
C ALA A 17 -3.22 -28.23 -7.07
N PRO A 18 -3.15 -28.95 -8.21
CA PRO A 18 -2.09 -29.94 -8.46
C PRO A 18 -0.67 -29.36 -8.46
N ASP A 19 -0.53 -28.08 -8.79
CA ASP A 19 0.72 -27.31 -8.85
C ASP A 19 0.95 -26.45 -7.60
N PHE A 20 0.24 -26.74 -6.50
CA PHE A 20 0.43 -26.01 -5.25
C PHE A 20 1.86 -26.16 -4.73
N GLU A 21 2.51 -25.02 -4.48
CA GLU A 21 3.80 -24.94 -3.82
C GLU A 21 3.82 -23.87 -2.74
N VAL A 22 4.68 -24.08 -1.73
CA VAL A 22 4.98 -23.06 -0.73
C VAL A 22 6.32 -22.43 -1.10
N ILE A 23 6.29 -21.13 -1.41
CA ILE A 23 7.48 -20.36 -1.80
C ILE A 23 7.95 -19.55 -0.59
N GLU A 24 9.18 -19.80 -0.16
CA GLU A 24 9.86 -18.95 0.82
C GLU A 24 10.48 -17.74 0.12
N VAL A 25 10.00 -16.55 0.49
CA VAL A 25 10.44 -15.28 -0.10
C VAL A 25 11.70 -14.77 0.62
N PRO A 26 12.68 -14.21 -0.11
CA PRO A 26 13.84 -13.58 0.53
C PRO A 26 13.42 -12.36 1.35
N LEU A 27 14.28 -11.96 2.29
CA LEU A 27 14.11 -10.70 3.01
C LEU A 27 14.21 -9.52 2.02
N TRP A 28 13.34 -8.53 2.22
CA TRP A 28 13.34 -7.27 1.47
C TRP A 28 14.57 -6.44 1.83
N ASP A 29 15.23 -5.88 0.81
CA ASP A 29 16.36 -4.95 0.93
C ASP A 29 15.96 -3.59 0.35
N ASP A 30 15.75 -2.59 1.21
CA ASP A 30 15.32 -1.24 0.80
C ASP A 30 16.26 -0.56 -0.20
N TYR A 31 17.54 -0.93 -0.25
CA TYR A 31 18.49 -0.33 -1.20
C TYR A 31 18.49 -1.02 -2.55
N LYS A 32 18.21 -2.33 -2.59
CA LYS A 32 18.29 -3.13 -3.83
C LYS A 32 16.93 -3.33 -4.49
N ASP A 33 15.88 -3.47 -3.69
CA ASP A 33 14.56 -3.87 -4.16
C ASP A 33 13.63 -2.67 -4.37
N PHE A 34 13.87 -1.57 -3.64
CA PHE A 34 13.09 -0.35 -3.82
C PHE A 34 13.25 0.23 -5.24
N ARG A 35 12.12 0.57 -5.84
CA ARG A 35 12.07 1.25 -7.14
C ARG A 35 11.01 2.33 -7.09
N MET A 36 11.34 3.48 -7.65
CA MET A 36 10.37 4.54 -7.84
C MET A 36 9.39 4.15 -8.96
N ASP A 37 8.11 4.48 -8.75
CA ASP A 37 7.13 4.51 -9.84
C ASP A 37 7.48 5.68 -10.79
N SER A 38 6.90 5.71 -11.99
CA SER A 38 7.03 6.83 -12.91
C SER A 38 5.78 7.72 -12.94
N GLY A 39 4.69 7.31 -12.28
CA GLY A 39 3.41 8.00 -12.27
C GLY A 39 3.34 9.13 -11.26
N CYS A 40 3.38 8.80 -9.97
CA CYS A 40 3.33 9.77 -8.88
C CYS A 40 4.12 9.31 -7.66
N TYR A 41 4.26 10.18 -6.67
CA TYR A 41 4.50 9.78 -5.28
C TYR A 41 3.39 10.31 -4.38
N VAL A 42 3.29 9.77 -3.16
CA VAL A 42 2.25 10.16 -2.20
C VAL A 42 2.83 10.71 -0.91
N LEU A 43 2.11 11.66 -0.31
CA LEU A 43 2.37 12.16 1.03
C LEU A 43 1.16 11.89 1.93
N ILE A 44 1.40 11.31 3.09
CA ILE A 44 0.34 10.95 4.03
C ILE A 44 0.46 11.82 5.29
N LYS A 45 -0.69 12.34 5.75
CA LYS A 45 -0.78 13.16 6.96
C LYS A 45 -1.97 12.74 7.81
N ILE A 46 -1.79 12.71 9.13
CA ILE A 46 -2.90 12.54 10.07
C ILE A 46 -3.40 13.92 10.54
N TYR A 47 -4.69 14.18 10.32
CA TYR A 47 -5.42 15.34 10.83
C TYR A 47 -6.16 14.95 12.12
N ARG A 48 -5.49 15.16 13.26
CA ARG A 48 -6.01 14.80 14.59
C ARG A 48 -7.28 15.56 14.97
N ASP A 49 -7.34 16.84 14.62
CA ASP A 49 -8.47 17.74 14.85
C ASP A 49 -9.76 17.25 14.17
N ARG A 50 -9.64 16.63 12.99
CA ARG A 50 -10.77 16.11 12.21
C ARG A 50 -10.96 14.61 12.34
N HIS A 51 -10.05 13.95 13.04
CA HIS A 51 -9.97 12.50 13.11
C HIS A 51 -9.96 11.86 11.71
N GLN A 52 -9.03 12.30 10.85
CA GLN A 52 -8.90 11.89 9.45
C GLN A 52 -7.44 11.66 9.06
N ILE A 53 -7.23 10.93 7.98
CA ILE A 53 -5.99 10.78 7.24
C ILE A 53 -6.16 11.50 5.91
N GLY A 54 -5.15 12.27 5.51
CA GLY A 54 -5.00 12.84 4.18
C GLY A 54 -3.95 12.09 3.37
N VAL A 55 -4.24 11.87 2.10
CA VAL A 55 -3.31 11.36 1.09
C VAL A 55 -3.22 12.39 -0.02
N ALA A 56 -2.06 13.03 -0.16
CA ALA A 56 -1.77 13.89 -1.30
C ALA A 56 -1.06 13.07 -2.38
N VAL A 57 -1.55 13.17 -3.61
CA VAL A 57 -0.88 12.64 -4.80
C VAL A 57 -0.06 13.75 -5.43
N CYS A 58 1.23 13.49 -5.68
CA CYS A 58 2.17 14.47 -6.18
C CYS A 58 2.86 13.99 -7.46
N ASP A 59 3.16 14.93 -8.37
CA ASP A 59 4.06 14.65 -9.49
C ASP A 59 5.53 14.77 -9.08
N TYR A 60 6.45 14.31 -9.94
CA TYR A 60 7.90 14.43 -9.71
C TYR A 60 8.46 15.85 -9.86
N LYS A 61 7.61 16.86 -10.06
CA LYS A 61 7.94 18.29 -9.94
C LYS A 61 7.50 18.87 -8.60
N HIS A 62 7.10 18.01 -7.66
CA HIS A 62 6.62 18.37 -6.33
C HIS A 62 5.31 19.16 -6.30
N VAL A 63 4.49 19.03 -7.35
CA VAL A 63 3.16 19.64 -7.42
C VAL A 63 2.13 18.68 -6.82
N ILE A 64 1.36 19.15 -5.84
CA ILE A 64 0.21 18.40 -5.31
C ILE A 64 -0.92 18.44 -6.35
N LEU A 65 -1.28 17.28 -6.88
CA LEU A 65 -2.30 17.12 -7.91
C LEU A 65 -3.69 17.00 -7.29
N LYS A 66 -3.85 16.16 -6.25
CA LYS A 66 -5.09 15.96 -5.50
C LYS A 66 -4.79 15.58 -4.06
N GLU A 67 -5.75 15.83 -3.17
CA GLU A 67 -5.77 15.32 -1.80
C GLU A 67 -7.06 14.52 -1.56
N PHE A 68 -6.92 13.34 -0.97
CA PHE A 68 -8.02 12.48 -0.54
C PHE A 68 -8.04 12.43 0.98
N ARG A 69 -9.22 12.54 1.60
CA ARG A 69 -9.37 12.50 3.07
C ARG A 69 -10.38 11.45 3.48
N GLY A 70 -10.06 10.71 4.52
CA GLY A 70 -10.87 9.58 5.00
C GLY A 70 -10.40 9.09 6.36
N ARG A 71 -11.06 8.06 6.89
CA ARG A 71 -10.71 7.48 8.20
C ARG A 71 -10.07 6.10 8.09
N ARG A 72 -10.48 5.31 7.09
CA ARG A 72 -9.99 3.95 6.86
C ARG A 72 -9.06 3.94 5.65
N ALA A 73 -8.04 3.10 5.72
CA ALA A 73 -7.13 2.86 4.61
C ALA A 73 -7.89 2.43 3.34
N GLN A 74 -8.87 1.53 3.50
CA GLN A 74 -9.68 1.01 2.41
C GLN A 74 -10.45 2.09 1.65
N ASP A 75 -11.06 3.04 2.36
CA ASP A 75 -11.80 4.12 1.71
C ASP A 75 -10.85 5.01 0.89
N LEU A 76 -9.65 5.25 1.42
CA LEU A 76 -8.64 6.12 0.81
C LEU A 76 -8.03 5.52 -0.46
N TYR A 77 -7.45 4.31 -0.39
CA TYR A 77 -6.83 3.74 -1.59
C TYR A 77 -7.86 3.42 -2.68
N MET A 78 -9.09 3.03 -2.32
CA MET A 78 -10.15 2.81 -3.31
C MET A 78 -10.54 4.12 -4.01
N ALA A 79 -10.65 5.23 -3.27
CA ALA A 79 -10.94 6.53 -3.85
C ALA A 79 -9.80 7.03 -4.75
N VAL A 80 -8.55 6.80 -4.35
CA VAL A 80 -7.36 7.14 -5.15
C VAL A 80 -7.35 6.36 -6.46
N PHE A 81 -7.46 5.03 -6.41
CA PHE A 81 -7.43 4.18 -7.62
C PHE A 81 -8.62 4.42 -8.53
N LYS A 82 -9.82 4.59 -7.97
CA LYS A 82 -10.99 4.97 -8.75
C LYS A 82 -10.78 6.30 -9.50
N CYS A 83 -10.21 7.29 -8.82
CA CYS A 83 -9.92 8.58 -9.42
C CYS A 83 -8.84 8.48 -10.52
N ASP A 84 -7.81 7.66 -10.31
CA ASP A 84 -6.76 7.36 -11.29
C ASP A 84 -7.37 6.74 -12.56
N GLU A 85 -8.21 5.71 -12.39
CA GLU A 85 -8.86 4.97 -13.47
C GLU A 85 -9.86 5.83 -14.25
N GLU A 86 -10.80 6.49 -13.57
CA GLU A 86 -11.84 7.32 -14.20
C GLU A 86 -11.28 8.50 -15.01
N ASN A 87 -10.06 8.96 -14.67
CA ASN A 87 -9.40 10.09 -15.32
C ASN A 87 -8.20 9.66 -16.18
N ASN A 88 -7.90 8.36 -16.29
CA ASN A 88 -6.76 7.80 -17.03
C ASN A 88 -5.42 8.49 -16.70
N LEU A 89 -5.13 8.70 -15.41
CA LEU A 89 -3.98 9.51 -14.95
C LEU A 89 -2.66 8.73 -14.87
N LYS A 90 -2.73 7.40 -14.70
CA LYS A 90 -1.58 6.49 -14.62
C LYS A 90 -0.66 6.81 -13.43
N TRP A 91 -1.24 7.08 -12.27
CA TRP A 91 -0.50 7.39 -11.04
C TRP A 91 0.25 6.17 -10.48
N PHE A 92 -0.35 4.99 -10.56
CA PHE A 92 0.25 3.74 -10.06
C PHE A 92 0.52 2.79 -11.23
N ASN A 93 1.74 2.84 -11.78
CA ASN A 93 2.14 1.96 -12.88
C ASN A 93 2.77 0.66 -12.39
N ARG A 94 3.08 0.58 -11.09
CA ARG A 94 3.66 -0.61 -10.47
C ARG A 94 2.80 -1.12 -9.31
N GLY A 95 2.60 -2.44 -9.27
CA GLY A 95 1.83 -3.09 -8.22
C GLY A 95 2.47 -2.98 -6.82
N ASP A 96 3.79 -2.90 -6.73
CA ASP A 96 4.51 -2.69 -5.47
C ASP A 96 4.28 -1.28 -4.89
N HIS A 97 4.22 -0.25 -5.73
CA HIS A 97 3.88 1.11 -5.28
C HIS A 97 2.42 1.21 -4.81
N ALA A 98 1.48 0.54 -5.50
CA ALA A 98 0.10 0.43 -5.03
C ALA A 98 0.01 -0.32 -3.68
N ALA A 99 0.79 -1.37 -3.50
CA ALA A 99 0.88 -2.10 -2.22
C ALA A 99 1.50 -1.25 -1.11
N TYR A 100 2.52 -0.45 -1.42
CA TYR A 100 3.13 0.52 -0.50
C TYR A 100 2.10 1.53 0.01
N LEU A 101 1.26 2.10 -0.88
CA LEU A 101 0.16 2.99 -0.46
C LEU A 101 -0.75 2.30 0.57
N GLY A 102 -1.15 1.05 0.31
CA GLY A 102 -1.97 0.28 1.25
C GLY A 102 -1.29 0.05 2.61
N LYS A 103 0.01 -0.29 2.60
CA LYS A 103 0.84 -0.48 3.81
C LYS A 103 0.87 0.79 4.66
N GLU A 104 1.26 1.92 4.07
CA GLU A 104 1.39 3.19 4.78
C GLU A 104 0.04 3.73 5.25
N LEU A 105 -1.02 3.57 4.46
CA LEU A 105 -2.37 3.93 4.88
C LEU A 105 -2.85 3.11 6.08
N LYS A 106 -2.53 1.81 6.14
CA LYS A 106 -2.92 0.99 7.29
C LYS A 106 -2.15 1.39 8.54
N LYS A 107 -0.87 1.73 8.41
CA LYS A 107 -0.06 2.31 9.48
C LYS A 107 -0.68 3.61 9.98
N ALA A 108 -1.05 4.53 9.07
CA ALA A 108 -1.71 5.78 9.43
C ALA A 108 -3.08 5.57 10.11
N GLU A 109 -3.87 4.57 9.68
CA GLU A 109 -5.14 4.19 10.32
C GLU A 109 -4.94 3.71 11.75
N ILE A 110 -3.94 2.86 11.99
CA ILE A 110 -3.58 2.40 13.34
C ILE A 110 -3.14 3.59 14.20
N CYS A 111 -2.26 4.46 13.68
CA CYS A 111 -1.83 5.67 14.37
C CYS A 111 -2.99 6.62 14.70
N LEU A 112 -3.95 6.77 13.77
CA LEU A 112 -5.15 7.56 13.98
C LEU A 112 -5.97 6.99 15.15
N ALA A 113 -6.20 5.68 15.17
CA ALA A 113 -7.00 4.99 16.18
C ALA A 113 -6.33 4.98 17.57
N LEU A 114 -5.01 4.79 17.63
CA LEU A 114 -4.26 4.67 18.89
C LEU A 114 -3.78 6.01 19.44
N GLY A 115 -3.87 7.10 18.68
CA GLY A 115 -3.36 8.40 19.11
C GLY A 115 -1.84 8.57 19.01
N CYS A 116 -1.09 7.63 18.41
CA CYS A 116 0.36 7.68 18.33
C CYS A 116 0.89 8.35 17.05
N ASP A 117 2.09 8.91 17.10
CA ASP A 117 2.68 9.62 15.95
C ASP A 117 2.85 8.71 14.73
N TYR A 118 2.65 9.31 13.56
CA TYR A 118 2.81 8.66 12.27
C TYR A 118 4.04 9.21 11.56
N TYR A 119 4.90 8.31 11.11
CA TYR A 119 6.03 8.59 10.26
C TYR A 119 5.93 7.69 9.03
N GLN A 120 5.89 8.33 7.86
CA GLN A 120 5.93 7.61 6.59
C GLN A 120 7.33 7.00 6.39
N GLU A 121 7.39 5.76 5.92
CA GLU A 121 8.64 5.07 5.54
C GLU A 121 9.22 5.59 4.22
#